data_AF-A0A9D4UEX2-F1
#
_entry.id   AF-A0A9D4UEX2-F1
#
_cell.length_a   1.000
_cell.length_b   1.000
_cell.length_c   1.000
_cell.angle_alpha   90.00
_cell.angle_beta   90.00
_cell.angle_gamma   90.00
#
_symmetry.space_group_name_H-M   'P 1'
#
loop_
_entity.id
_entity.type
_entity.pdbx_description
1 polymer ?
#
loop_
_entity_poly.entity_id
_entity_poly.type
_entity_poly.pdbx_seq_one_letter_code
_entity_poly.pdbx_strand_id
1 'polypeptide(L)'
;MLLAQYEEDRHVHVDKEDIAASIFHLTGGHKGLVGVCCAELHTAFLSQSNRTLEMWERFSKQNLVRHVFVKPTYYSIISVCAGLDEKGTDLILCLLRSERCVTMPYDDNVECLISEGVLVDNSPDSQLCELNISSLLLHAALLESLQLHLSTKVVPGPHVFDHLWIITKTIERLNWSIFQIPESQNADQLASEYSIQFEFYVKMKAVLVGAYSASKWLVIPEAKPAAADKRKRLDIFVRDGERNRWFGVELLRQGTPTSLQDHYKRSFEYAATHRCIVYMLNFILKEKSCVPSFSSAPAGDVICYDVFCGPSPRMVGGYTGDGCFIERPLNLENGDGKLSLFSNDFTG
;
A
#
# COMPACT_ATOMS: atom_id res chain seq x y z
N MET A 1 25.74 -12.69 10.49
CA MET A 1 26.19 -12.99 11.88
C MET A 1 25.03 -13.39 12.77
N LEU A 2 23.99 -12.57 12.96
CA LEU A 2 22.84 -12.91 13.82
C LEU A 2 22.07 -14.19 13.40
N LEU A 3 21.75 -14.36 12.12
CA LEU A 3 21.05 -15.58 11.65
C LEU A 3 21.90 -16.85 11.72
N ALA A 4 23.23 -16.73 11.62
CA ALA A 4 24.13 -17.87 11.73
C ALA A 4 24.21 -18.39 13.17
N GLN A 5 24.32 -17.47 14.15
CA GLN A 5 24.26 -17.83 15.56
C GLN A 5 22.89 -18.42 15.94
N TYR A 6 21.82 -17.86 15.38
CA TYR A 6 20.47 -18.35 15.60
C TYR A 6 20.24 -19.78 15.10
N GLU A 7 20.75 -20.15 13.93
CA GLU A 7 20.70 -21.54 13.43
C GLU A 7 21.42 -22.51 14.36
N GLU A 8 22.62 -22.14 14.81
CA GLU A 8 23.46 -22.94 15.69
C GLU A 8 22.76 -23.19 17.05
N ASP A 9 22.23 -22.12 17.66
CA ASP A 9 21.56 -22.17 18.95
C ASP A 9 20.24 -22.96 18.93
N ARG A 10 19.57 -23.01 17.77
CA ARG A 10 18.22 -23.60 17.64
C ARG A 10 18.18 -24.91 16.86
N HIS A 11 19.31 -25.34 16.29
CA HIS A 11 19.41 -26.52 15.43
C HIS A 11 18.37 -26.51 14.29
N VAL A 12 18.23 -25.36 13.64
CA VAL A 12 17.33 -25.16 12.48
C VAL A 12 18.13 -24.78 11.24
N HIS A 13 17.55 -25.00 10.07
CA HIS A 13 18.06 -24.49 8.81
C HIS A 13 17.27 -23.25 8.36
N VAL A 14 17.98 -22.22 7.92
CA VAL A 14 17.47 -20.94 7.47
C VAL A 14 18.16 -20.56 6.16
N ASP A 15 17.40 -20.05 5.19
CA ASP A 15 17.95 -19.41 3.98
C ASP A 15 18.60 -18.06 4.37
N LYS A 16 19.74 -18.12 5.08
CA LYS A 16 20.31 -17.00 5.84
C LYS A 16 20.55 -15.76 4.99
N GLU A 17 21.14 -15.94 3.81
CA GLU A 17 21.56 -14.83 2.95
C GLU A 17 20.34 -14.12 2.35
N ASP A 18 19.40 -14.90 1.81
CA ASP A 18 18.20 -14.36 1.18
C ASP A 18 17.24 -13.73 2.21
N ILE A 19 17.04 -14.39 3.36
CA ILE A 19 16.21 -13.83 4.44
C ILE A 19 16.87 -12.58 5.04
N ALA A 20 18.21 -12.58 5.23
CA ALA A 20 18.90 -11.37 5.70
C ALA A 20 18.77 -10.23 4.69
N ALA A 21 18.89 -10.49 3.39
CA ALA A 21 18.70 -9.50 2.34
C ALA A 21 17.27 -8.95 2.36
N SER A 22 16.26 -9.82 2.51
CA SER A 22 14.86 -9.43 2.64
C SER A 22 14.59 -8.57 3.89
N ILE A 23 15.13 -8.96 5.05
CA ILE A 23 15.02 -8.17 6.29
C ILE A 23 15.71 -6.82 6.13
N PHE A 24 16.93 -6.80 5.59
CA PHE A 24 17.64 -5.54 5.35
C PHE A 24 16.85 -4.63 4.41
N HIS A 25 16.28 -5.19 3.35
CA HIS A 25 15.45 -4.47 2.39
C HIS A 25 14.23 -3.82 3.04
N LEU A 26 13.50 -4.56 3.90
CA LEU A 26 12.33 -4.04 4.60
C LEU A 26 12.67 -2.95 5.62
N THR A 27 13.86 -3.04 6.23
CA THR A 27 14.22 -2.26 7.43
C THR A 27 15.24 -1.15 7.19
N GLY A 28 15.88 -1.11 6.02
CA GLY A 28 17.04 -0.24 5.77
C GLY A 28 18.23 -0.53 6.69
N GLY A 29 18.23 -1.66 7.40
CA GLY A 29 19.24 -1.98 8.42
C GLY A 29 19.02 -1.33 9.79
N HIS A 30 17.87 -0.68 10.03
CA HIS A 30 17.58 -0.08 11.34
C HIS A 30 17.52 -1.17 12.43
N LYS A 31 18.45 -1.13 13.39
CA LYS A 31 18.67 -2.22 14.36
C LYS A 31 17.41 -2.65 15.11
N GLY A 32 16.56 -1.69 15.50
CA GLY A 32 15.28 -1.99 16.15
C GLY A 32 14.33 -2.78 15.25
N LEU A 33 14.23 -2.41 13.98
CA LEU A 33 13.38 -3.08 12.99
C LEU A 33 13.90 -4.46 12.63
N VAL A 34 15.23 -4.58 12.43
CA VAL A 34 15.91 -5.86 12.19
C VAL A 34 15.65 -6.81 13.36
N GLY A 35 15.76 -6.32 14.60
CA GLY A 35 15.46 -7.11 15.80
C GLY A 35 14.01 -7.63 15.83
N VAL A 36 13.04 -6.79 15.47
CA VAL A 36 11.63 -7.19 15.39
C VAL A 36 11.42 -8.26 14.31
N CYS A 37 11.97 -8.07 13.10
CA CYS A 37 11.88 -9.08 12.04
C CYS A 37 12.48 -10.43 12.46
N CYS A 38 13.64 -10.43 13.12
CA CYS A 38 14.27 -11.64 13.64
C CYS A 38 13.41 -12.32 14.73
N ALA A 39 12.80 -11.54 15.63
CA ALA A 39 11.91 -12.07 16.65
C ALA A 39 10.66 -12.72 16.04
N GLU A 40 10.05 -12.07 15.04
CA GLU A 40 8.88 -12.63 14.34
C GLU A 40 9.25 -13.87 13.51
N LEU A 41 10.41 -13.88 12.84
CA LEU A 41 10.93 -15.08 12.18
C LEU A 41 11.09 -16.24 13.17
N HIS A 42 11.56 -15.97 14.40
CA HIS A 42 11.65 -16.98 15.45
C HIS A 42 10.27 -17.51 15.83
N THR A 43 9.36 -16.64 16.22
CA THR A 43 8.04 -16.99 16.75
C THR A 43 7.13 -17.62 15.71
N ALA A 44 7.05 -17.06 14.50
CA ALA A 44 6.16 -17.54 13.44
C ALA A 44 6.53 -18.94 12.93
N PHE A 45 7.81 -19.30 13.01
CA PHE A 45 8.33 -20.55 12.49
C PHE A 45 8.95 -21.43 13.57
N LEU A 46 8.53 -21.24 14.83
CA LEU A 46 9.09 -21.95 15.99
C LEU A 46 9.08 -23.48 15.81
N SER A 47 8.03 -24.02 15.21
CA SER A 47 7.85 -25.46 14.97
C SER A 47 8.50 -25.97 13.67
N GLN A 48 9.14 -25.09 12.89
CA GLN A 48 9.66 -25.43 11.57
C GLN A 48 11.18 -25.59 11.65
N SER A 49 11.64 -26.81 11.33
CA SER A 49 13.06 -27.15 11.28
C SER A 49 13.77 -26.56 10.07
N ASN A 50 13.03 -26.28 8.99
CA ASN A 50 13.51 -25.58 7.81
C ASN A 50 12.70 -24.30 7.59
N ARG A 51 13.38 -23.19 7.31
CA ARG A 51 12.79 -21.86 7.19
C ARG A 51 13.29 -21.21 5.92
N THR A 52 12.45 -21.28 4.90
CA THR A 52 12.81 -20.79 3.56
C THR A 52 12.46 -19.32 3.38
N LEU A 53 13.07 -18.70 2.36
CA LEU A 53 12.69 -17.36 1.93
C LEU A 53 11.19 -17.26 1.62
N GLU A 54 10.63 -18.24 0.90
CA GLU A 54 9.21 -18.26 0.53
C GLU A 54 8.29 -18.19 1.75
N MET A 55 8.62 -18.94 2.81
CA MET A 55 7.88 -18.90 4.07
C MET A 55 7.95 -17.51 4.71
N TRP A 56 9.15 -16.94 4.77
CA TRP A 56 9.38 -15.60 5.30
C TRP A 56 8.61 -14.54 4.51
N GLU A 57 8.68 -14.55 3.18
CA GLU A 57 7.97 -13.60 2.32
C GLU A 57 6.45 -13.70 2.47
N ARG A 58 5.92 -14.92 2.58
CA ARG A 58 4.48 -15.12 2.80
C ARG A 58 4.05 -14.55 4.15
N PHE A 59 4.85 -14.77 5.20
CA PHE A 59 4.57 -14.23 6.53
C PHE A 59 4.70 -12.71 6.55
N SER A 60 5.77 -12.17 5.96
CA SER A 60 6.09 -10.75 6.01
C SER A 60 5.02 -9.90 5.33
N LYS A 61 4.53 -10.34 4.18
CA LYS A 61 3.42 -9.70 3.45
C LYS A 61 2.10 -9.68 4.22
N GLN A 62 1.81 -10.73 4.99
CA GLN A 62 0.50 -10.92 5.62
C GLN A 62 0.41 -10.38 7.04
N ASN A 63 1.48 -10.52 7.83
CA ASN A 63 1.42 -10.38 9.29
C ASN A 63 2.45 -9.41 9.86
N LEU A 64 3.59 -9.20 9.18
CA LEU A 64 4.71 -8.47 9.78
C LEU A 64 4.33 -7.03 10.12
N VAL A 65 3.67 -6.30 9.21
CA VAL A 65 3.21 -4.93 9.50
C VAL A 65 2.38 -4.90 10.80
N ARG A 66 1.40 -5.79 10.96
CA ARG A 66 0.55 -5.86 12.17
C ARG A 66 1.32 -6.23 13.44
N HIS A 67 2.23 -7.19 13.34
CA HIS A 67 3.00 -7.66 14.49
C HIS A 67 4.04 -6.64 14.94
N VAL A 68 4.53 -5.84 14.00
CA VAL A 68 5.46 -4.76 14.23
C VAL A 68 4.79 -3.61 14.99
N PHE A 69 3.52 -3.31 14.68
CA PHE A 69 2.75 -2.25 15.35
C PHE A 69 2.56 -2.41 16.84
N VAL A 70 2.41 -3.65 17.32
CA VAL A 70 2.19 -3.91 18.75
C VAL A 70 3.49 -3.87 19.56
N LYS A 71 4.64 -3.60 18.91
CA LYS A 71 5.92 -3.51 19.62
C LYS A 71 6.11 -2.11 20.20
N PRO A 72 6.61 -1.98 21.45
CA PRO A 72 6.80 -0.69 22.12
C PRO A 72 7.62 0.34 21.31
N THR A 73 8.64 -0.12 20.58
CA THR A 73 9.47 0.75 19.74
C THR A 73 8.68 1.43 18.62
N TYR A 74 7.74 0.72 18.00
CA TYR A 74 6.86 1.32 16.99
C TYR A 74 5.82 2.22 17.61
N TYR A 75 5.25 1.80 18.73
CA TYR A 75 4.32 2.66 19.47
C TYR A 75 4.94 4.02 19.81
N SER A 76 6.23 4.04 20.19
CA SER A 76 6.98 5.28 20.43
C SER A 76 7.07 6.15 19.16
N ILE A 77 7.53 5.58 18.04
CA ILE A 77 7.63 6.28 16.75
C ILE A 77 6.28 6.85 16.31
N ILE A 78 5.22 6.05 16.44
CA ILE A 78 3.86 6.44 16.11
C ILE A 78 3.36 7.55 17.04
N SER A 79 3.67 7.47 18.33
CA SER A 79 3.32 8.51 19.31
C SER A 79 4.03 9.84 19.01
N VAL A 80 5.29 9.81 18.55
CA VAL A 80 6.00 11.00 18.07
C VAL A 80 5.24 11.62 16.90
N CYS A 81 4.88 10.82 15.90
CA CYS A 81 4.12 11.31 14.74
C CYS A 81 2.74 11.87 15.12
N ALA A 82 2.10 11.34 16.16
CA ALA A 82 0.82 11.85 16.69
C ALA A 82 0.96 13.17 17.45
N GLY A 83 2.15 13.47 17.98
CA GLY A 83 2.46 14.71 18.70
C GLY A 83 2.96 15.86 17.83
N LEU A 84 3.08 15.66 16.50
CA LEU A 84 3.54 16.68 15.57
C LEU A 84 2.56 17.84 15.48
N ASP A 85 3.09 19.03 15.18
CA ASP A 85 2.25 20.17 14.79
C ASP A 85 1.67 20.00 13.37
N GLU A 86 0.93 21.00 12.89
CA GLU A 86 0.31 20.96 11.56
C GLU A 86 1.35 20.82 10.44
N LYS A 87 2.52 21.47 10.57
CA LYS A 87 3.60 21.39 9.57
C LYS A 87 4.25 20.01 9.53
N GLY A 88 4.54 19.43 10.70
CA GLY A 88 5.08 18.08 10.81
C GLY A 88 4.11 17.03 10.27
N THR A 89 2.81 17.19 10.57
CA THR A 89 1.76 16.33 10.03
C THR A 89 1.70 16.42 8.51
N ASP A 90 1.72 17.63 7.95
CA ASP A 90 1.71 17.88 6.51
C ASP A 90 2.96 17.30 5.82
N LEU A 91 4.13 17.39 6.45
CA LEU A 91 5.37 16.77 5.98
C LEU A 91 5.22 15.24 5.85
N ILE A 92 4.74 14.57 6.89
CA ILE A 92 4.54 13.11 6.83
C ILE A 92 3.51 12.76 5.76
N LEU A 93 2.39 13.48 5.68
CA LEU A 93 1.38 13.25 4.62
C LEU A 93 1.95 13.48 3.22
N CYS A 94 2.82 14.49 3.03
CA CYS A 94 3.53 14.74 1.79
C CYS A 94 4.45 13.57 1.43
N LEU A 95 5.24 13.07 2.38
CA LEU A 95 6.14 11.93 2.20
C LEU A 95 5.42 10.62 1.91
N LEU A 96 4.26 10.39 2.53
CA LEU A 96 3.40 9.22 2.27
C LEU A 96 2.71 9.28 0.91
N ARG A 97 2.48 10.49 0.38
CA ARG A 97 1.93 10.71 -0.97
C ARG A 97 3.00 10.71 -2.06
N SER A 98 4.25 10.94 -1.69
CA SER A 98 5.35 11.08 -2.63
C SER A 98 6.03 9.74 -2.92
N GLU A 99 6.19 9.46 -4.22
CA GLU A 99 7.03 8.37 -4.71
C GLU A 99 8.53 8.67 -4.52
N ARG A 100 8.92 9.91 -4.19
CA ARG A 100 10.31 10.42 -4.14
C ARG A 100 10.67 11.05 -2.79
N CYS A 101 11.93 11.46 -2.66
CA CYS A 101 12.35 12.35 -1.58
C CYS A 101 11.52 13.64 -1.60
N VAL A 102 11.28 14.23 -0.43
CA VAL A 102 10.74 15.58 -0.31
C VAL A 102 11.88 16.51 0.07
N THR A 103 12.02 17.61 -0.65
CA THR A 103 13.07 18.61 -0.40
C THR A 103 12.50 19.78 0.38
N MET A 104 13.08 20.09 1.54
CA MET A 104 12.64 21.21 2.37
C MET A 104 13.72 21.73 3.32
N PRO A 105 13.55 22.94 3.90
CA PRO A 105 14.45 23.44 4.92
C PRO A 105 14.45 22.56 6.17
N TYR A 106 15.59 22.52 6.85
CA TYR A 106 15.69 21.91 8.18
C TYR A 106 14.96 22.77 9.22
N ASP A 107 14.10 22.16 10.00
CA ASP A 107 13.38 22.77 11.13
C ASP A 107 13.24 21.79 12.30
N ASP A 108 12.61 22.24 13.40
CA ASP A 108 12.45 21.44 14.61
C ASP A 108 11.66 20.14 14.37
N ASN A 109 10.70 20.13 13.44
CA ASN A 109 9.95 18.92 13.09
C ASN A 109 10.86 17.93 12.35
N VAL A 110 11.67 18.42 11.40
CA VAL A 110 12.65 17.60 10.68
C VAL A 110 13.69 17.02 11.64
N GLU A 111 14.23 17.82 12.57
CA GLU A 111 15.17 17.36 13.59
C GLU A 111 14.57 16.27 14.48
N CYS A 112 13.35 16.50 14.97
CA CYS A 112 12.63 15.54 15.81
C CYS A 112 12.41 14.22 15.06
N LEU A 113 11.92 14.28 13.81
CA LEU A 113 11.61 13.09 13.02
C LEU A 113 12.85 12.30 12.60
N ILE A 114 13.97 12.96 12.34
CA ILE A 114 15.25 12.29 12.07
C ILE A 114 15.79 11.64 13.35
N SER A 115 15.77 12.35 14.49
CA SER A 115 16.31 11.83 15.75
C SER A 115 15.52 10.62 16.28
N GLU A 116 14.21 10.58 16.04
CA GLU A 116 13.33 9.45 16.36
C GLU A 116 13.38 8.33 15.30
N GLY A 117 14.21 8.47 14.26
CA GLY A 117 14.42 7.46 13.22
C GLY A 117 13.24 7.30 12.27
N VAL A 118 12.33 8.28 12.22
CA VAL A 118 11.19 8.30 11.29
C VAL A 118 11.67 8.63 9.88
N LEU A 119 12.53 9.63 9.79
CA LEU A 119 13.06 10.14 8.53
C LEU A 119 14.57 9.88 8.40
N VAL A 120 15.02 9.83 7.16
CA VAL A 120 16.43 9.89 6.78
C VAL A 120 16.62 11.07 5.84
N ASP A 121 17.67 11.84 6.09
CA ASP A 121 18.16 12.86 5.17
C ASP A 121 19.21 12.25 4.24
N ASN A 122 18.92 12.26 2.94
CA ASN A 122 19.82 11.77 1.91
C ASN A 122 20.85 12.82 1.47
N SER A 123 20.72 14.07 1.91
CA SER A 123 21.61 15.18 1.57
C SER A 123 22.00 16.02 2.80
N PRO A 124 22.61 15.42 3.84
CA PRO A 124 22.88 16.10 5.12
C PRO A 124 23.79 17.32 5.02
N ASP A 125 24.60 17.41 3.95
CA ASP A 125 25.53 18.52 3.72
C ASP A 125 24.92 19.66 2.87
N SER A 126 23.65 19.56 2.49
CA SER A 126 22.96 20.54 1.66
C SER A 126 22.19 21.56 2.48
N GLN A 127 21.93 22.74 1.90
CA GLN A 127 21.12 23.78 2.54
C GLN A 127 19.65 23.37 2.73
N LEU A 128 19.18 22.43 1.89
CA LEU A 128 17.88 21.80 1.99
C LEU A 128 18.09 20.31 2.23
N CYS A 129 17.24 19.71 3.06
CA CYS A 129 17.23 18.29 3.34
C CYS A 129 16.47 17.54 2.25
N GLU A 130 16.96 16.36 1.88
CA GLU A 130 16.27 15.43 1.00
C GLU A 130 15.72 14.27 1.83
N LEU A 131 14.47 14.44 2.28
CA LEU A 131 13.88 13.57 3.28
C LEU A 131 13.17 12.37 2.66
N ASN A 132 13.33 11.21 3.29
CA ASN A 132 12.51 10.02 3.07
C ASN A 132 12.11 9.37 4.39
N ILE A 133 11.05 8.56 4.37
CA ILE A 133 10.76 7.63 5.45
C ILE A 133 11.89 6.60 5.52
N SER A 134 12.41 6.36 6.73
CA SER A 134 13.66 5.63 6.99
C SER A 134 13.67 4.17 6.53
N SER A 135 12.50 3.54 6.37
CA SER A 135 12.37 2.16 5.88
C SER A 135 11.03 1.88 5.23
N LEU A 136 10.97 0.82 4.41
CA LEU A 136 9.73 0.36 3.78
C LEU A 136 8.74 -0.16 4.82
N LEU A 137 9.21 -0.86 5.85
CA LEU A 137 8.36 -1.38 6.91
C LEU A 137 7.73 -0.24 7.74
N LEU A 138 8.49 0.81 8.03
CA LEU A 138 7.94 2.00 8.68
C LEU A 138 6.96 2.74 7.77
N HIS A 139 7.26 2.85 6.48
CA HIS A 139 6.33 3.45 5.52
C HIS A 139 4.99 2.68 5.49
N ALA A 140 5.03 1.36 5.34
CA ALA A 140 3.83 0.52 5.37
C ALA A 140 3.06 0.66 6.69
N ALA A 141 3.77 0.79 7.81
CA ALA A 141 3.14 1.09 9.10
C ALA A 141 2.46 2.47 9.09
N LEU A 142 3.16 3.55 8.79
CA LEU A 142 2.54 4.89 8.75
C LEU A 142 1.30 4.95 7.84
N LEU A 143 1.31 4.26 6.70
CA LEU A 143 0.14 4.11 5.82
C LEU A 143 -1.00 3.32 6.47
N GLU A 144 -0.71 2.21 7.13
CA GLU A 144 -1.71 1.42 7.86
C GLU A 144 -2.38 2.25 8.95
N SER A 145 -1.66 3.15 9.61
CA SER A 145 -2.21 3.99 10.67
C SER A 145 -2.96 5.23 10.21
N LEU A 146 -2.92 5.56 8.91
CA LEU A 146 -3.69 6.69 8.37
C LEU A 146 -5.18 6.52 8.67
N GLN A 147 -5.80 7.58 9.16
CA GLN A 147 -7.24 7.67 9.30
C GLN A 147 -7.76 8.72 8.31
N LEU A 148 -8.85 8.38 7.63
CA LEU A 148 -9.52 9.32 6.74
C LEU A 148 -10.89 9.64 7.32
N HIS A 149 -11.10 10.92 7.63
CA HIS A 149 -12.39 11.46 7.97
C HIS A 149 -13.05 11.98 6.69
N LEU A 150 -13.92 11.15 6.11
CA LEU A 150 -14.73 11.53 4.96
C LEU A 150 -15.73 12.61 5.37
N SER A 151 -15.86 13.66 4.54
CA SER A 151 -16.83 14.74 4.76
C SER A 151 -18.27 14.25 4.62
N THR A 152 -18.49 13.26 3.76
CA THR A 152 -19.78 12.62 3.52
C THR A 152 -19.79 11.21 4.10
N LYS A 153 -20.89 10.85 4.78
CA LYS A 153 -21.08 9.47 5.27
C LYS A 153 -21.13 8.49 4.10
N VAL A 154 -20.38 7.41 4.23
CA VAL A 154 -20.45 6.29 3.29
C VAL A 154 -21.80 5.60 3.47
N VAL A 155 -22.49 5.35 2.35
CA VAL A 155 -23.74 4.58 2.35
C VAL A 155 -23.43 3.13 2.74
N PRO A 156 -24.27 2.47 3.57
CA PRO A 156 -24.10 1.06 3.88
C PRO A 156 -23.95 0.21 2.61
N GLY A 157 -23.03 -0.76 2.66
CA GLY A 157 -22.83 -1.69 1.56
C GLY A 157 -23.98 -2.69 1.42
N PRO A 158 -24.03 -3.43 0.30
CA PRO A 158 -24.89 -4.60 0.16
C PRO A 158 -24.70 -5.59 1.32
N HIS A 159 -25.75 -6.32 1.69
CA HIS A 159 -25.67 -7.29 2.79
C HIS A 159 -24.66 -8.43 2.49
N VAL A 160 -24.60 -8.89 1.24
CA VAL A 160 -23.55 -9.81 0.79
C VAL A 160 -22.38 -8.96 0.34
N PHE A 161 -21.18 -9.26 0.85
CA PHE A 161 -19.99 -8.50 0.52
C PHE A 161 -19.72 -8.54 -0.99
N ASP A 162 -19.68 -7.36 -1.61
CA ASP A 162 -19.48 -7.19 -3.05
C ASP A 162 -18.19 -6.39 -3.29
N HIS A 163 -17.16 -7.09 -3.78
CA HIS A 163 -15.86 -6.51 -4.13
C HIS A 163 -16.00 -5.40 -5.17
N LEU A 164 -16.83 -5.61 -6.18
CA LEU A 164 -16.98 -4.68 -7.29
C LEU A 164 -17.72 -3.42 -6.84
N TRP A 165 -18.68 -3.56 -5.91
CA TRP A 165 -19.31 -2.41 -5.26
C TRP A 165 -18.30 -1.58 -4.47
N ILE A 166 -17.43 -2.21 -3.67
CA ILE A 166 -16.37 -1.52 -2.92
C ILE A 166 -15.41 -0.78 -3.85
N ILE A 167 -14.93 -1.45 -4.91
CA ILE A 167 -14.01 -0.86 -5.89
C ILE A 167 -14.69 0.34 -6.56
N THR A 168 -15.93 0.17 -7.02
CA THR A 168 -16.69 1.26 -7.65
C THR A 168 -16.83 2.45 -6.71
N LYS A 169 -17.26 2.23 -5.46
CA LYS A 169 -17.44 3.31 -4.47
C LYS A 169 -16.15 3.97 -4.03
N THR A 170 -15.03 3.26 -4.12
CA THR A 170 -13.69 3.80 -3.93
C THR A 170 -13.33 4.75 -5.08
N ILE A 171 -13.49 4.31 -6.33
CA ILE A 171 -13.17 5.11 -7.53
C ILE A 171 -14.00 6.40 -7.57
N GLU A 172 -15.31 6.30 -7.29
CA GLU A 172 -16.22 7.46 -7.26
C GLU A 172 -15.85 8.51 -6.19
N ARG A 173 -14.99 8.15 -5.23
CA ARG A 173 -14.56 9.00 -4.11
C ARG A 173 -13.11 9.46 -4.19
N LEU A 174 -12.40 9.15 -5.26
CA LEU A 174 -11.03 9.66 -5.43
C LEU A 174 -11.05 11.19 -5.44
N ASN A 175 -10.09 11.82 -4.77
CA ASN A 175 -9.93 13.26 -4.88
C ASN A 175 -9.10 13.60 -6.13
N TRP A 176 -9.78 14.02 -7.20
CA TRP A 176 -9.11 14.34 -8.46
C TRP A 176 -8.25 15.60 -8.39
N SER A 177 -8.46 16.48 -7.40
CA SER A 177 -7.60 17.65 -7.22
C SER A 177 -6.19 17.25 -6.80
N ILE A 178 -6.03 16.14 -6.06
CA ILE A 178 -4.71 15.64 -5.65
C ILE A 178 -3.88 15.26 -6.87
N PHE A 179 -4.50 14.69 -7.90
CA PHE A 179 -3.83 14.31 -9.15
C PHE A 179 -3.34 15.52 -9.99
N GLN A 180 -3.75 16.73 -9.63
CA GLN A 180 -3.33 17.97 -10.29
C GLN A 180 -2.13 18.64 -9.59
N ILE A 181 -1.76 18.14 -8.40
CA ILE A 181 -0.65 18.68 -7.62
C ILE A 181 0.69 18.23 -8.26
N PRO A 182 1.70 19.12 -8.41
CA PRO A 182 2.96 18.79 -9.09
C PRO A 182 3.68 17.54 -8.53
N GLU A 183 3.69 17.37 -7.22
CA GLU A 183 4.31 16.25 -6.51
C GLU A 183 3.63 14.91 -6.82
N SER A 184 2.36 14.96 -7.24
CA SER A 184 1.56 13.79 -7.62
C SER A 184 1.58 13.52 -9.13
N GLN A 185 2.37 14.25 -9.92
CA GLN A 185 2.42 14.12 -11.37
C GLN A 185 3.73 13.51 -11.89
N ASN A 186 3.60 12.78 -12.99
CA ASN A 186 4.73 12.38 -13.82
C ASN A 186 5.18 13.54 -14.72
N ALA A 187 6.29 13.35 -15.44
CA ALA A 187 6.79 14.32 -16.42
C ALA A 187 5.79 14.63 -17.56
N ASP A 188 4.81 13.76 -17.78
CA ASP A 188 3.70 13.97 -18.73
C ASP A 188 2.54 14.79 -18.16
N GLN A 189 2.70 15.36 -16.95
CA GLN A 189 1.71 16.18 -16.23
C GLN A 189 0.41 15.45 -15.88
N LEU A 190 0.43 14.12 -15.90
CA LEU A 190 -0.66 13.28 -15.45
C LEU A 190 -0.31 12.67 -14.10
N ALA A 191 -1.32 12.26 -13.33
CA ALA A 191 -1.15 11.61 -12.03
C ALA A 191 -0.08 10.50 -12.12
N SER A 192 0.79 10.36 -11.12
CA SER A 192 1.67 9.21 -11.01
C SER A 192 0.87 7.97 -10.63
N GLU A 193 1.38 6.78 -11.00
CA GLU A 193 0.76 5.52 -10.61
C GLU A 193 0.69 5.41 -9.07
N TYR A 194 1.76 5.83 -8.39
CA TYR A 194 1.80 5.85 -6.93
C TYR A 194 0.73 6.77 -6.32
N SER A 195 0.50 7.95 -6.91
CA SER A 195 -0.54 8.87 -6.41
C SER A 195 -1.93 8.28 -6.53
N ILE A 196 -2.21 7.58 -7.64
CA ILE A 196 -3.47 6.85 -7.82
C ILE A 196 -3.58 5.72 -6.79
N GLN A 197 -2.52 4.94 -6.61
CA GLN A 197 -2.47 3.85 -5.63
C GLN A 197 -2.70 4.36 -4.20
N PHE A 198 -2.00 5.42 -3.79
CA PHE A 198 -2.14 6.04 -2.47
C PHE A 198 -3.57 6.51 -2.23
N GLU A 199 -4.11 7.33 -3.14
CA GLU A 199 -5.45 7.89 -2.98
C GLU A 199 -6.51 6.78 -2.95
N PHE A 200 -6.38 5.79 -3.83
CA PHE A 200 -7.27 4.63 -3.85
C PHE A 200 -7.19 3.83 -2.54
N TYR A 201 -5.99 3.59 -2.02
CA TYR A 201 -5.78 2.91 -0.73
C TYR A 201 -6.53 3.61 0.41
N VAL A 202 -6.34 4.92 0.55
CA VAL A 202 -6.98 5.69 1.62
C VAL A 202 -8.50 5.68 1.46
N LYS A 203 -9.02 5.92 0.25
CA LYS A 203 -10.46 5.92 0.00
C LYS A 203 -11.08 4.54 0.21
N MET A 204 -10.39 3.47 -0.19
CA MET A 204 -10.84 2.09 0.02
C MET A 204 -10.96 1.78 1.50
N LYS A 205 -9.95 2.15 2.31
CA LYS A 205 -9.99 1.97 3.76
C LYS A 205 -11.21 2.66 4.38
N ALA A 206 -11.48 3.90 3.99
CA ALA A 206 -12.62 4.66 4.50
C ALA A 206 -13.98 4.11 4.03
N VAL A 207 -14.08 3.67 2.77
CA VAL A 207 -15.29 3.04 2.23
C VAL A 207 -15.58 1.72 2.95
N LEU A 208 -14.57 0.88 3.18
CA LEU A 208 -14.74 -0.39 3.90
C LEU A 208 -15.22 -0.17 5.34
N VAL A 209 -14.56 0.73 6.08
CA VAL A 209 -14.93 1.05 7.47
C VAL A 209 -16.34 1.68 7.54
N GLY A 210 -16.68 2.56 6.60
CA GLY A 210 -17.98 3.23 6.59
C GLY A 210 -19.14 2.35 6.12
N ALA A 211 -18.95 1.54 5.07
CA ALA A 211 -19.99 0.72 4.48
C ALA A 211 -20.22 -0.60 5.24
N TYR A 212 -19.17 -1.12 5.89
CA TYR A 212 -19.17 -2.43 6.57
C TYR A 212 -18.51 -2.31 7.94
N SER A 213 -19.03 -1.42 8.79
CA SER A 213 -18.44 -1.08 10.11
C SER A 213 -18.41 -2.23 11.12
N ALA A 214 -19.20 -3.28 10.91
CA ALA A 214 -19.20 -4.48 11.76
C ALA A 214 -18.02 -5.43 11.48
N SER A 215 -17.33 -5.24 10.35
CA SER A 215 -16.22 -6.07 9.90
C SER A 215 -14.88 -5.48 10.35
N LYS A 216 -13.90 -6.35 10.63
CA LYS A 216 -12.55 -5.95 11.05
C LYS A 216 -11.64 -5.92 9.83
N TRP A 217 -11.82 -4.90 9.01
CA TRP A 217 -11.08 -4.74 7.77
C TRP A 217 -9.59 -4.52 8.04
N LEU A 218 -8.79 -5.23 7.26
CA LEU A 218 -7.37 -5.04 7.13
C LEU A 218 -7.10 -4.65 5.68
N VAL A 219 -6.51 -3.49 5.47
CA VAL A 219 -6.05 -3.01 4.17
C VAL A 219 -4.55 -2.84 4.29
N ILE A 220 -3.78 -3.71 3.66
CA ILE A 220 -2.32 -3.72 3.76
C ILE A 220 -1.74 -3.04 2.53
N PRO A 221 -0.95 -1.96 2.69
CA PRO A 221 -0.13 -1.40 1.63
C PRO A 221 1.23 -2.11 1.58
N GLU A 222 1.55 -2.79 0.49
CA GLU A 222 2.91 -3.29 0.25
C GLU A 222 3.74 -2.24 -0.49
N ALA A 223 4.56 -1.47 0.24
CA ALA A 223 5.51 -0.54 -0.33
C ALA A 223 6.70 -1.30 -0.96
N LYS A 224 6.83 -1.28 -2.29
CA LYS A 224 7.97 -1.86 -3.02
C LYS A 224 8.82 -0.76 -3.67
N PRO A 225 10.17 -0.84 -3.64
CA PRO A 225 10.99 -0.03 -4.52
C PRO A 225 10.92 -0.67 -5.92
N ALA A 226 10.63 0.13 -6.94
CA ALA A 226 10.74 -0.34 -8.30
C ALA A 226 12.21 -0.64 -8.64
N ALA A 227 12.45 -1.77 -9.30
CA ALA A 227 13.76 -2.11 -9.81
C ALA A 227 14.20 -1.06 -10.85
N ALA A 228 15.49 -0.69 -10.81
CA ALA A 228 16.18 0.29 -11.65
C ALA A 228 15.72 1.76 -11.53
N ASP A 229 14.43 2.05 -11.40
CA ASP A 229 13.88 3.39 -11.17
C ASP A 229 13.30 3.49 -9.76
N LYS A 230 13.81 4.42 -8.95
CA LYS A 230 13.55 4.64 -7.51
C LYS A 230 12.09 4.95 -7.11
N ARG A 231 11.08 4.44 -7.82
CA ARG A 231 9.66 4.74 -7.58
C ARG A 231 9.07 3.75 -6.60
N LYS A 232 8.37 4.25 -5.58
CA LYS A 232 7.59 3.43 -4.65
C LYS A 232 6.33 2.94 -5.37
N ARG A 233 5.86 1.73 -5.03
CA ARG A 233 4.57 1.18 -5.45
C ARG A 233 3.81 0.64 -4.24
N LEU A 234 2.48 0.70 -4.26
CA LEU A 234 1.61 0.13 -3.25
C LEU A 234 0.72 -0.95 -3.87
N ASP A 235 0.96 -2.21 -3.50
CA ASP A 235 -0.05 -3.25 -3.72
C ASP A 235 -1.03 -3.25 -2.54
N ILE A 236 -2.32 -3.33 -2.84
CA ILE A 236 -3.38 -3.21 -1.83
C ILE A 236 -3.98 -4.58 -1.58
N PHE A 237 -3.85 -5.08 -0.37
CA PHE A 237 -4.41 -6.38 0.01
C PHE A 237 -5.47 -6.22 1.09
N VAL A 238 -6.67 -6.74 0.84
CA VAL A 238 -7.85 -6.53 1.69
C VAL A 238 -8.34 -7.84 2.29
N ARG A 239 -8.59 -7.82 3.61
CA ARG A 239 -9.17 -8.93 4.37
C ARG A 239 -10.23 -8.42 5.34
N ASP A 240 -11.36 -9.11 5.42
CA ASP A 240 -12.28 -9.00 6.56
C ASP A 240 -11.95 -10.09 7.57
N GLY A 241 -11.31 -9.73 8.69
CA GLY A 241 -11.15 -10.57 9.89
C GLY A 241 -10.95 -12.07 9.64
N GLU A 242 -12.06 -12.80 9.45
CA GLU A 242 -12.08 -14.26 9.25
C GLU A 242 -13.13 -14.80 8.25
N ARG A 243 -14.13 -14.01 7.81
CA ARG A 243 -15.32 -14.56 7.13
C ARG A 243 -15.33 -14.48 5.60
N ASN A 244 -14.67 -13.50 5.01
CA ASN A 244 -14.67 -13.29 3.56
C ASN A 244 -13.35 -13.73 2.92
N ARG A 245 -13.40 -14.18 1.66
CA ARG A 245 -12.19 -14.51 0.88
C ARG A 245 -11.39 -13.22 0.67
N TRP A 246 -10.07 -13.31 0.80
CA TRP A 246 -9.18 -12.17 0.59
C TRP A 246 -9.28 -11.69 -0.86
N PHE A 247 -9.02 -10.41 -1.08
CA PHE A 247 -8.81 -9.90 -2.43
C PHE A 247 -7.68 -8.88 -2.48
N GLY A 248 -6.95 -8.89 -3.58
CA GLY A 248 -5.93 -7.91 -3.90
C GLY A 248 -6.44 -6.89 -4.92
N VAL A 249 -5.85 -5.71 -4.92
CA VAL A 249 -6.04 -4.70 -5.96
C VAL A 249 -4.69 -4.28 -6.50
N GLU A 250 -4.54 -4.46 -7.81
CA GLU A 250 -3.39 -4.06 -8.61
C GLU A 250 -3.80 -2.82 -9.40
N LEU A 251 -3.13 -1.69 -9.20
CA LEU A 251 -3.43 -0.46 -9.95
C LEU A 251 -2.32 -0.11 -10.91
N LEU A 252 -2.72 0.30 -12.11
CA LEU A 252 -1.84 0.83 -13.14
C LEU A 252 -2.40 2.12 -13.70
N ARG A 253 -1.54 2.86 -14.39
CA ARG A 253 -1.92 4.04 -15.16
C ARG A 253 -1.55 3.89 -16.62
N GLN A 254 -2.56 4.01 -17.50
CA GLN A 254 -2.41 4.01 -18.95
C GLN A 254 -1.48 2.89 -19.44
N GLY A 255 -1.77 1.65 -19.04
CA GLY A 255 -0.94 0.50 -19.36
C GLY A 255 -0.74 0.33 -20.87
N THR A 256 0.50 0.11 -21.28
CA THR A 256 0.83 -0.43 -22.61
C THR A 256 0.54 -1.94 -22.64
N PRO A 257 0.38 -2.57 -23.82
CA PRO A 257 0.16 -4.01 -23.92
C PRO A 257 1.19 -4.84 -23.13
N THR A 258 2.47 -4.47 -23.24
CA THR A 258 3.56 -5.12 -22.49
C THR A 258 3.38 -4.95 -20.99
N SER A 259 3.14 -3.73 -20.51
CA SER A 259 2.94 -3.50 -19.07
C SER A 259 1.70 -4.23 -18.54
N LEU A 260 0.60 -4.24 -19.29
CA LEU A 260 -0.62 -4.94 -18.89
C LEU A 260 -0.37 -6.45 -18.74
N GLN A 261 0.38 -7.04 -19.68
CA GLN A 261 0.78 -8.45 -19.60
C GLN A 261 1.67 -8.73 -18.39
N ASP A 262 2.65 -7.87 -18.11
CA ASP A 262 3.57 -8.02 -16.98
C ASP A 262 2.83 -7.92 -15.63
N HIS A 263 1.95 -6.94 -15.49
CA HIS A 263 1.11 -6.78 -14.31
C HIS A 263 0.12 -7.93 -14.14
N TYR A 264 -0.45 -8.45 -15.23
CA TYR A 264 -1.32 -9.62 -15.19
C TYR A 264 -0.59 -10.86 -14.68
N LYS A 265 0.63 -11.13 -15.19
CA LYS A 265 1.45 -12.26 -14.74
C LYS A 265 1.74 -12.17 -13.25
N ARG A 266 2.16 -11.01 -12.76
CA ARG A 266 2.40 -10.79 -11.32
C ARG A 266 1.13 -10.92 -10.49
N SER A 267 0.01 -10.39 -10.97
CA SER A 267 -1.29 -10.52 -10.32
C SER A 267 -1.71 -11.98 -10.21
N PHE A 268 -1.43 -12.79 -11.23
CA PHE A 268 -1.73 -14.23 -11.23
C PHE A 268 -0.88 -14.99 -10.21
N GLU A 269 0.43 -14.71 -10.18
CA GLU A 269 1.33 -15.26 -9.16
C GLU A 269 0.88 -14.86 -7.74
N TYR A 270 0.54 -13.58 -7.55
CA TYR A 270 0.02 -13.06 -6.28
C TYR A 270 -1.28 -13.75 -5.86
N ALA A 271 -2.24 -13.87 -6.78
CA ALA A 271 -3.51 -14.55 -6.56
C ALA A 271 -3.29 -15.99 -6.09
N ALA A 272 -2.37 -16.72 -6.72
CA ALA A 272 -2.02 -18.10 -6.37
C ALA A 272 -1.36 -18.18 -4.99
N THR A 273 -0.33 -17.36 -4.71
CA THR A 273 0.38 -17.34 -3.43
C THR A 273 -0.54 -17.02 -2.26
N HIS A 274 -1.50 -16.12 -2.47
CA HIS A 274 -2.39 -15.62 -1.43
C HIS A 274 -3.79 -16.28 -1.45
N ARG A 275 -4.05 -17.19 -2.39
CA ARG A 275 -5.35 -17.86 -2.63
C ARG A 275 -6.53 -16.87 -2.68
N CYS A 276 -6.29 -15.72 -3.29
CA CYS A 276 -7.20 -14.58 -3.31
C CYS A 276 -7.62 -14.26 -4.74
N ILE A 277 -8.66 -13.42 -4.89
CA ILE A 277 -8.98 -12.81 -6.19
C ILE A 277 -8.19 -11.51 -6.29
N VAL A 278 -7.57 -11.22 -7.43
CA VAL A 278 -6.88 -9.96 -7.69
C VAL A 278 -7.64 -9.15 -8.73
N TYR A 279 -7.99 -7.91 -8.38
CA TYR A 279 -8.60 -6.94 -9.27
C TYR A 279 -7.52 -6.05 -9.86
N MET A 280 -7.30 -6.16 -11.16
CA MET A 280 -6.34 -5.35 -11.89
C MET A 280 -7.07 -4.16 -12.53
N LEU A 281 -6.76 -2.94 -12.09
CA LEU A 281 -7.43 -1.70 -12.49
C LEU A 281 -6.47 -0.81 -13.29
N ASN A 282 -6.75 -0.62 -14.56
CA ASN A 282 -5.99 0.25 -15.45
C ASN A 282 -6.68 1.62 -15.59
N PHE A 283 -6.11 2.66 -14.98
CA PHE A 283 -6.65 4.02 -15.04
C PHE A 283 -6.27 4.70 -16.35
N ILE A 284 -7.29 5.01 -17.16
CA ILE A 284 -7.16 5.71 -18.44
C ILE A 284 -7.49 7.18 -18.21
N LEU A 285 -6.44 7.97 -17.98
CA LEU A 285 -6.52 9.41 -17.68
C LEU A 285 -6.66 10.29 -18.92
N LYS A 286 -6.32 9.77 -20.11
CA LYS A 286 -6.40 10.51 -21.38
C LYS A 286 -7.11 9.67 -22.43
N GLU A 287 -8.20 10.18 -22.98
CA GLU A 287 -9.00 9.47 -23.98
C GLU A 287 -8.26 9.24 -25.32
N LYS A 288 -7.16 9.96 -25.57
CA LYS A 288 -6.42 9.87 -26.85
C LYS A 288 -5.53 8.63 -26.97
N SER A 289 -5.31 7.85 -25.92
CA SER A 289 -4.56 6.60 -26.05
C SER A 289 -5.51 5.49 -26.49
N CYS A 290 -5.31 4.97 -27.71
CA CYS A 290 -5.81 3.65 -28.11
C CYS A 290 -5.16 2.60 -27.20
N VAL A 291 -5.61 2.51 -25.95
CA VAL A 291 -5.21 1.42 -25.06
C VAL A 291 -6.04 0.21 -25.52
N PRO A 292 -5.41 -0.84 -26.05
CA PRO A 292 -6.16 -2.04 -26.39
C PRO A 292 -6.77 -2.60 -25.10
N SER A 293 -8.07 -2.92 -25.17
CA SER A 293 -8.78 -3.56 -24.07
C SER A 293 -8.05 -4.83 -23.68
N PHE A 294 -7.58 -4.93 -22.44
CA PHE A 294 -6.88 -6.10 -21.95
C PHE A 294 -7.85 -7.06 -21.26
N SER A 295 -7.88 -8.30 -21.72
CA SER A 295 -8.81 -9.31 -21.25
C SER A 295 -8.14 -10.35 -20.36
N SER A 296 -8.67 -10.56 -19.15
CA SER A 296 -8.36 -11.75 -18.37
C SER A 296 -9.08 -12.98 -18.94
N ALA A 297 -8.60 -14.18 -18.60
CA ALA A 297 -9.34 -15.40 -18.91
C ALA A 297 -10.71 -15.40 -18.18
N PRO A 298 -11.80 -15.91 -18.80
CA PRO A 298 -13.07 -16.10 -18.12
C PRO A 298 -12.90 -16.98 -16.88
N ALA A 299 -13.43 -16.53 -15.74
CA ALA A 299 -13.37 -17.23 -14.44
C ALA A 299 -11.96 -17.42 -13.81
N GLY A 300 -10.97 -16.60 -14.17
CA GLY A 300 -9.67 -16.58 -13.49
C GLY A 300 -9.69 -15.92 -12.11
N ASP A 301 -8.70 -16.22 -11.26
CA ASP A 301 -8.47 -15.50 -9.99
C ASP A 301 -7.94 -14.06 -10.20
N VAL A 302 -7.76 -13.62 -11.46
CA VAL A 302 -7.40 -12.23 -11.82
C VAL A 302 -8.49 -11.65 -12.72
N ILE A 303 -9.05 -10.51 -12.32
CA ILE A 303 -10.14 -9.82 -13.02
C ILE A 303 -9.67 -8.42 -13.42
N CYS A 304 -9.65 -8.14 -14.72
CA CYS A 304 -9.16 -6.87 -15.25
C CYS A 304 -10.31 -5.89 -15.55
N TYR A 305 -10.09 -4.61 -15.22
CA TYR A 305 -10.96 -3.49 -15.57
C TYR A 305 -10.14 -2.29 -16.07
N ASP A 306 -10.64 -1.67 -17.13
CA ASP A 306 -10.24 -0.34 -17.58
C ASP A 306 -11.14 0.71 -16.92
N VAL A 307 -10.53 1.71 -16.28
CA VAL A 307 -11.21 2.80 -15.59
C VAL A 307 -11.00 4.08 -16.39
N PHE A 308 -12.01 4.47 -17.16
CA PHE A 308 -12.00 5.70 -17.95
C PHE A 308 -12.37 6.87 -17.06
N CYS A 309 -11.46 7.85 -16.95
CA CYS A 309 -11.61 9.02 -16.08
C CYS A 309 -11.96 10.30 -16.85
N GLY A 310 -12.25 10.18 -18.16
CA GLY A 310 -12.59 11.29 -19.05
C GLY A 310 -14.01 11.84 -18.85
N PRO A 311 -14.52 12.68 -19.77
CA PRO A 311 -15.85 13.30 -19.70
C PRO A 311 -17.03 12.34 -19.51
N SER A 312 -16.87 11.07 -19.91
CA SER A 312 -17.83 10.00 -19.67
C SER A 312 -17.20 8.90 -18.81
N PRO A 313 -17.08 9.11 -17.49
CA PRO A 313 -16.41 8.17 -16.62
C PRO A 313 -17.12 6.83 -16.58
N ARG A 314 -16.36 5.76 -16.74
CA ARG A 314 -16.89 4.39 -16.75
C ARG A 314 -15.81 3.39 -16.41
N MET A 315 -16.23 2.27 -15.85
CA MET A 315 -15.39 1.10 -15.64
C MET A 315 -15.87 -0.02 -16.56
N VAL A 316 -14.95 -0.58 -17.34
CA VAL A 316 -15.25 -1.59 -18.36
C VAL A 316 -14.31 -2.78 -18.16
N GLY A 317 -14.83 -3.99 -18.07
CA GLY A 317 -14.01 -5.20 -17.89
C GLY A 317 -14.77 -6.31 -17.21
N GLY A 318 -14.05 -7.26 -16.60
CA GLY A 318 -14.65 -8.41 -15.92
C GLY A 318 -15.45 -9.31 -16.86
N TYR A 319 -14.78 -10.29 -17.47
CA TYR A 319 -15.41 -11.21 -18.40
C TYR A 319 -16.40 -12.13 -17.68
N THR A 320 -17.65 -12.09 -18.12
CA THR A 320 -18.65 -13.09 -17.76
C THR A 320 -18.41 -14.38 -18.56
N GLY A 321 -18.94 -15.52 -18.10
CA GLY A 321 -18.70 -16.83 -18.72
C GLY A 321 -19.20 -16.95 -20.18
N ASP A 322 -19.99 -15.99 -20.65
CA ASP A 322 -20.51 -15.85 -22.02
C ASP A 322 -19.65 -14.90 -22.89
N GLY A 323 -18.54 -14.37 -22.37
CA GLY A 323 -17.62 -13.51 -23.11
C GLY A 323 -18.05 -12.04 -23.18
N CYS A 324 -19.14 -11.65 -22.52
CA CYS A 324 -19.50 -10.25 -22.36
C CYS A 324 -18.62 -9.55 -21.31
N PHE A 325 -18.42 -8.25 -21.47
CA PHE A 325 -17.78 -7.41 -20.46
C PHE A 325 -18.83 -6.69 -19.63
N ILE A 326 -18.51 -6.44 -18.36
CA ILE A 326 -19.28 -5.57 -17.48
C ILE A 326 -18.87 -4.12 -17.75
N GLU A 327 -19.85 -3.29 -18.11
CA GLU A 327 -19.69 -1.84 -18.17
C GLU A 327 -20.51 -1.19 -17.06
N ARG A 328 -19.89 -0.26 -16.34
CA ARG A 328 -20.51 0.51 -15.27
C ARG A 328 -20.23 2.00 -15.48
N PRO A 329 -21.26 2.85 -15.60
CA PRO A 329 -21.05 4.29 -15.50
C PRO A 329 -20.53 4.61 -14.09
N LEU A 330 -19.59 5.55 -14.01
CA LEU A 330 -19.03 6.03 -12.75
C LEU A 330 -19.50 7.45 -12.49
N ASN A 331 -19.97 7.72 -11.27
CA ASN A 331 -20.20 9.09 -10.82
C ASN A 331 -18.93 9.61 -10.12
N LEU A 332 -18.04 10.24 -10.88
CA LEU A 332 -16.82 10.84 -10.31
C LEU A 332 -17.17 12.16 -9.63
N GLU A 333 -17.31 12.12 -8.31
CA GLU A 333 -17.37 13.31 -7.48
C GLU A 333 -15.96 13.60 -6.94
N ASN A 334 -15.59 14.87 -6.78
CA ASN A 334 -14.37 15.18 -6.04
C ASN A 334 -14.56 14.73 -4.60
N GLY A 335 -13.83 13.68 -4.21
CA GLY A 335 -13.95 13.13 -2.88
C GLY A 335 -13.31 14.02 -1.83
N ASP A 336 -14.12 14.82 -1.14
CA ASP A 336 -13.67 15.61 -0.01
C ASP A 336 -13.41 14.72 1.23
N GLY A 337 -12.31 14.97 1.94
CA GLY A 337 -11.98 14.29 3.18
C GLY A 337 -10.68 14.80 3.77
N LYS A 338 -10.65 14.96 5.10
CA LYS A 338 -9.43 15.36 5.81
C LYS A 338 -8.68 14.10 6.25
N LEU A 339 -7.43 13.98 5.80
CA LEU A 339 -6.51 12.99 6.34
C LEU A 339 -6.05 13.44 7.72
N SER A 340 -5.97 12.48 8.63
CA SER A 340 -5.24 12.64 9.88
C SER A 340 -4.34 11.43 10.11
N LEU A 341 -3.25 11.70 10.79
CA LEU A 341 -2.39 10.66 11.34
C LEU A 341 -2.88 10.39 12.77
N PHE A 342 -3.29 9.15 13.02
CA PHE A 342 -3.67 8.64 14.34
C PHE A 342 -4.95 9.26 14.95
N SER A 343 -5.61 8.53 15.86
CA SER A 343 -6.65 9.12 16.73
C SER A 343 -6.11 9.27 18.14
N ASN A 344 -6.70 10.20 18.91
CA ASN A 344 -6.49 10.34 20.35
C ASN A 344 -6.95 9.11 21.16
N ASP A 345 -7.39 8.02 20.52
CA ASP A 345 -7.97 6.85 21.17
C ASP A 345 -7.00 5.67 21.32
N PHE A 346 -5.70 5.84 21.04
CA PHE A 346 -4.68 4.87 21.45
C PHE A 346 -4.39 5.02 22.96
N THR A 347 -5.43 4.82 23.78
CA THR A 347 -5.30 4.52 25.20
C THR A 347 -5.99 3.17 25.44
N GLY A 348 -5.18 2.11 25.49
CA GLY A 348 -5.65 0.75 25.71
C GLY A 348 -4.52 -0.25 25.73
#